data_AF-A0ABC8UUC1-F1
#
_entry.id   AF-A0ABC8UUC1-F1
#
_cell.length_a   1.000
_cell.length_b   1.000
_cell.length_c   1.000
_cell.angle_alpha   90.00
_cell.angle_beta   90.00
_cell.angle_gamma   90.00
#
_symmetry.space_group_name_H-M   'P 1'
#
loop_
_entity.id
_entity.type
_entity.pdbx_description
1 polymer ?
#
loop_
_entity_poly.entity_id
_entity_poly.type
_entity_poly.pdbx_seq_one_letter_code
_entity_poly.pdbx_strand_id
1 'polypeptide(L)'
;MRILDDDDVLLSSIKPRDLEPPRERPRTSVATAQRLIAQGMGMKLPSTTFGSRELRKQEEARRNRIVSRQKKRDDAWGDDTN
;
A
#
# COMPACT_ATOMS: atom_id res chain seq x y z
N MET A 1 22.18 21.01 -21.30
CA MET A 1 21.15 20.83 -20.27
C MET A 1 19.82 21.05 -20.96
N ARG A 2 18.88 20.08 -20.93
CA ARG A 2 17.56 20.25 -21.56
C ARG A 2 16.58 20.72 -20.48
N ILE A 3 15.87 21.81 -20.76
CA ILE A 3 14.84 22.37 -19.87
C ILE A 3 13.50 21.80 -20.36
N LEU A 4 12.67 21.35 -19.42
CA LEU A 4 11.35 20.78 -19.70
C LEU A 4 10.32 21.91 -19.57
N ASP A 5 9.59 22.19 -20.64
CA ASP A 5 8.49 23.16 -20.66
C ASP A 5 7.14 22.45 -20.50
N ASP A 6 6.11 23.20 -20.08
CA ASP A 6 4.76 22.67 -19.75
C ASP A 6 4.08 21.96 -20.94
N ASP A 7 4.46 22.30 -22.17
CA ASP A 7 3.95 21.70 -23.42
C ASP A 7 4.89 20.63 -24.01
N ASP A 8 5.92 20.17 -23.27
CA ASP A 8 6.86 19.17 -23.80
C ASP A 8 6.14 17.84 -24.05
N VAL A 9 6.36 17.27 -25.23
CA VAL A 9 5.83 15.97 -25.65
C VAL A 9 6.17 14.86 -24.64
N LEU A 10 7.29 14.98 -23.94
CA LEU A 10 7.65 14.06 -22.84
C LEU A 10 6.61 14.06 -21.71
N LEU A 11 5.99 15.18 -21.37
CA LEU A 11 4.97 15.25 -20.33
C LEU A 11 3.70 14.48 -20.74
N SER A 12 3.34 14.52 -22.03
CA SER A 12 2.21 13.74 -22.55
C SER A 12 2.44 12.22 -22.53
N SER A 13 3.71 11.78 -22.48
CA SER A 13 4.06 10.36 -22.42
C SER A 13 3.97 9.77 -21.01
N ILE A 14 3.92 10.62 -19.98
CA ILE A 14 3.86 10.21 -18.57
C ILE A 14 2.40 10.15 -18.15
N LYS A 15 1.99 9.04 -17.53
CA LYS A 15 0.63 8.94 -17.01
C LYS A 15 0.48 9.91 -15.85
N PRO A 16 -0.64 10.65 -15.74
CA PRO A 16 -0.88 11.58 -14.61
C PRO A 16 -0.68 10.94 -13.24
N ARG A 17 -0.99 9.64 -13.12
CA ARG A 17 -0.82 8.85 -11.89
C ARG A 17 0.64 8.66 -11.47
N ASP A 18 1.58 8.72 -12.40
CA ASP A 18 3.01 8.60 -12.11
C ASP A 18 3.61 9.94 -11.63
N LEU A 19 2.87 11.04 -11.84
CA LEU A 19 3.18 12.36 -11.30
C LEU A 19 2.52 12.60 -9.92
N GLU A 20 1.61 11.72 -9.49
CA GLU A 20 1.03 11.78 -8.14
C GLU A 20 2.10 11.48 -7.09
N PRO A 21 2.15 12.23 -5.97
CA PRO A 21 3.01 11.90 -4.85
C PRO A 21 2.79 10.45 -4.37
N PRO A 22 3.85 9.75 -3.90
CA PRO A 22 3.72 8.41 -3.38
C PRO A 22 2.68 8.35 -2.28
N ARG A 23 1.71 7.43 -2.42
CA ARG A 23 0.65 7.25 -1.42
C ARG A 23 1.27 6.85 -0.09
N GLU A 24 0.84 7.52 0.98
CA GLU A 24 1.28 7.20 2.33
C GLU A 24 1.00 5.73 2.64
N ARG A 25 2.02 5.05 3.15
CA ARG A 25 1.87 3.67 3.61
C ARG A 25 0.98 3.69 4.86
N PRO A 26 0.06 2.73 5.00
CA PRO A 26 -0.72 2.62 6.22
C PRO A 26 0.23 2.43 7.42
N ARG A 27 -0.07 3.12 8.52
CA ARG A 27 0.73 3.05 9.74
C ARG A 27 0.85 1.60 10.23
N THR A 28 2.08 1.15 10.41
CA THR A 28 2.38 -0.12 11.08
C THR A 28 2.48 0.11 12.58
N SER A 29 1.96 -0.80 13.41
CA SER A 29 2.11 -0.69 14.86
C SER A 29 3.58 -0.80 15.27
N VAL A 30 3.95 -0.18 16.39
CA VAL A 30 5.34 -0.18 16.93
C VAL A 30 5.89 -1.60 17.06
N ALA A 31 5.09 -2.52 17.63
CA ALA A 31 5.48 -3.92 17.77
C ALA A 31 5.72 -4.62 16.42
N THR A 32 4.92 -4.30 15.39
CA THR A 32 5.11 -4.86 14.04
C THR A 32 6.36 -4.27 13.40
N ALA A 33 6.58 -2.95 13.54
CA ALA A 33 7.75 -2.28 13.01
C ALA A 33 9.05 -2.85 13.61
N GLN A 34 9.11 -3.01 14.94
CA GLN A 34 10.25 -3.63 15.62
C GLN A 34 10.52 -5.04 15.08
N ARG A 35 9.48 -5.86 14.88
CA ARG A 35 9.62 -7.21 14.31
C ARG A 35 10.17 -7.18 12.90
N LEU A 36 9.65 -6.32 12.03
CA LEU A 36 10.10 -6.19 10.65
C LEU A 36 11.56 -5.75 10.57
N ILE A 37 11.95 -4.79 11.40
CA ILE A 37 13.34 -4.30 11.48
C ILE A 37 14.25 -5.43 11.98
N ALA A 38 13.91 -6.11 13.08
CA ALA A 38 14.72 -7.20 13.62
C ALA A 38 14.87 -8.35 12.61
N GLN A 39 13.79 -8.73 11.92
CA GLN A 39 13.84 -9.75 10.86
C GLN A 39 14.79 -9.33 9.73
N GLY A 40 14.71 -8.09 9.26
CA GLY A 40 15.60 -7.56 8.23
C GLY A 40 17.07 -7.50 8.66
N MET A 41 17.32 -7.34 9.96
CA MET A 41 18.67 -7.35 10.56
C MET A 41 19.15 -8.75 10.96
N GLY A 42 18.38 -9.81 10.72
CA GLY A 42 18.72 -11.18 11.15
C GLY A 42 18.69 -11.39 12.68
N MET A 43 18.10 -10.44 13.42
CA MET A 43 18.00 -10.49 14.88
C MET A 43 16.69 -11.18 15.30
N LYS A 44 16.78 -12.05 16.31
CA LYS A 44 15.61 -12.67 16.94
C LYS A 44 15.18 -11.83 18.13
N LEU A 45 13.98 -11.24 18.08
CA LEU A 45 13.39 -10.58 19.26
C LEU A 45 12.98 -11.65 20.29
N PRO A 46 13.27 -11.45 21.59
CA PRO A 46 12.81 -12.36 22.63
C PRO A 46 11.28 -12.36 22.67
N SER A 47 10.70 -13.52 22.33
CA SER A 47 9.28 -13.87 22.40
C SER A 47 8.30 -12.71 22.17
N THR A 48 8.22 -12.22 20.92
CA THR A 48 7.01 -11.50 20.52
C THR A 48 5.86 -12.52 20.58
N THR A 49 4.78 -12.23 21.31
CA THR A 49 3.50 -12.99 21.33
C THR A 49 2.78 -13.02 19.97
N PHE A 50 3.53 -12.78 18.89
CA PHE A 50 3.07 -12.83 17.53
C PHE A 50 3.03 -14.29 17.06
N GLY A 51 1.82 -14.79 16.87
CA GLY A 51 1.57 -16.14 16.38
C GLY A 51 0.51 -16.16 15.27
N SER A 52 0.04 -17.37 14.95
CA SER A 52 -0.96 -17.63 13.90
C SER A 52 -2.24 -16.81 14.04
N ARG A 53 -2.68 -16.51 15.27
CA ARG A 53 -3.88 -15.71 15.55
C ARG A 53 -3.75 -14.26 15.08
N GLU A 54 -2.61 -13.63 15.33
CA GLU A 54 -2.37 -12.24 14.91
C GLU A 54 -2.13 -12.16 13.40
N LEU A 55 -1.46 -13.16 12.82
CA LEU A 55 -1.36 -13.31 11.36
C LEU A 55 -2.75 -13.40 10.70
N ARG A 56 -3.64 -14.22 11.25
CA ARG A 56 -5.02 -14.35 10.74
C ARG A 56 -5.78 -13.03 10.81
N LYS A 57 -5.65 -12.30 11.92
CA LYS A 57 -6.28 -10.98 12.11
C LYS A 57 -5.75 -9.94 11.10
N GLN A 58 -4.45 -9.95 10.83
CA GLN A 58 -3.84 -9.07 9.83
C GLN A 58 -4.35 -9.37 8.42
N GLU A 59 -4.46 -10.65 8.06
CA GLU A 59 -4.97 -11.09 6.76
C GLU A 59 -6.47 -10.78 6.60
N GLU A 60 -7.28 -10.98 7.63
CA GLU A 60 -8.69 -10.60 7.63
C GLU A 60 -8.87 -9.08 7.46
N ALA A 61 -8.11 -8.28 8.21
CA ALA A 61 -8.11 -6.83 8.03
C ALA A 61 -7.66 -6.42 6.62
N ARG A 62 -6.72 -7.16 6.00
CA ARG A 62 -6.31 -6.95 4.61
C ARG A 62 -7.45 -7.23 3.65
N ARG A 63 -8.14 -8.37 3.78
CA ARG A 63 -9.27 -8.76 2.93
C ARG A 63 -10.42 -7.75 3.03
N ASN A 64 -10.76 -7.33 4.25
CA ASN A 64 -11.80 -6.33 4.47
C ASN A 64 -11.49 -5.00 3.78
N ARG A 65 -10.21 -4.56 3.77
CA ARG A 65 -9.80 -3.35 3.03
C ARG A 65 -9.96 -3.51 1.52
N ILE A 66 -9.61 -4.67 0.96
CA ILE A 66 -9.73 -4.93 -0.47
C ILE A 66 -11.22 -4.92 -0.87
N VAL A 67 -12.05 -5.67 -0.13
CA VAL A 67 -13.49 -5.72 -0.38
C VAL A 67 -14.14 -4.34 -0.23
N SER A 68 -13.76 -3.56 0.81
CA SER A 68 -14.28 -2.21 0.98
C SER A 68 -13.89 -1.27 -0.17
N ARG A 69 -12.65 -1.37 -0.68
CA ARG A 69 -12.24 -0.61 -1.86
C ARG A 69 -12.99 -1.02 -3.11
N GLN A 70 -13.21 -2.32 -3.29
CA GLN A 70 -13.96 -2.87 -4.42
C GLN A 70 -15.41 -2.34 -4.38
N LYS A 71 -16.10 -2.47 -3.25
CA LYS A 71 -17.44 -1.92 -3.06
C LYS A 71 -17.50 -0.42 -3.36
N LYS A 72 -16.58 0.38 -2.81
CA LYS A 72 -16.54 1.83 -3.06
C LYS A 72 -16.31 2.17 -4.53
N ARG A 73 -15.58 1.33 -5.27
CA ARG A 73 -15.37 1.49 -6.71
C ARG A 73 -16.69 1.21 -7.44
N ASP A 74 -17.29 0.06 -7.15
CA ASP A 74 -18.51 -0.43 -7.80
C ASP A 74 -19.71 0.52 -7.51
N ASP A 75 -19.82 1.03 -6.29
CA ASP A 75 -20.83 2.01 -5.87
C ASP A 75 -20.70 3.34 -6.63
N ALA A 76 -19.46 3.75 -6.95
CA ALA A 76 -19.20 5.05 -7.56
C ALA A 76 -19.21 5.00 -9.11
N TRP A 77 -18.90 3.85 -9.71
CA TRP A 77 -18.66 3.71 -11.16
C TRP A 77 -19.57 2.66 -11.82
N GLY A 78 -20.38 1.91 -11.04
CA GLY A 78 -21.10 0.73 -11.53
C GLY A 78 -20.18 -0.48 -11.63
N ASP A 79 -20.75 -1.67 -11.83
CA ASP A 79 -19.95 -2.87 -12.13
C ASP A 79 -19.27 -2.71 -13.49
N ASP A 80 -18.08 -3.28 -13.67
CA ASP A 80 -17.39 -3.37 -14.98
C ASP A 80 -18.13 -4.41 -15.86
N THR A 81 -19.43 -4.24 -16.06
CA THR A 81 -20.24 -5.05 -16.98
C THR A 81 -20.35 -4.29 -18.29
N ASN A 82 -19.55 -4.71 -19.27
CA ASN A 82 -19.84 -4.53 -20.69
C ASN A 82 -20.68 -5.71 -21.18
#